data_AF-A0A7X8B849-F1
#
_entry.id   AF-A0A7X8B849-F1
#
_cell.length_a   1.000
_cell.length_b   1.000
_cell.length_c   1.000
_cell.angle_alpha   90.00
_cell.angle_beta   90.00
_cell.angle_gamma   90.00
#
_symmetry.space_group_name_H-M   'P 1'
#
loop_
_entity.id
_entity.type
_entity.pdbx_description
1 polymer ?
#
loop_
_entity_poly.entity_id
_entity_poly.type
_entity_poly.pdbx_seq_one_letter_code
_entity_poly.pdbx_strand_id
1 'polypeptide(L)'
;MSKRQRAVSLPIVGLIVLAVITAIVSIVALLQYRPGTQTAIPPASSATQTPQQTDETPTPSEPATPEPTPATALDHFVTAFAQGHSVLVFGDGTGNEDDEWVSIWARDHIAHARATEYVLWDRDAAVWGAPLALSSVGQPMTVWNASIRSPQLDYETTRVAQAWQNVDAVLLSYGHVQTADVIAADMQAILDAVRLQSPTVPVAVILQNPDPTASADQQQATVAAIAAWAQAQSLATIDVYAGFPQNQAERDALVELDGSPNEQGSQLFARIVADALPLA
;
A
#
# COMPACT_ATOMS: atom_id res chain seq x y z
N MET A 1 60.94 8.04 35.83
CA MET A 1 60.22 9.26 35.41
C MET A 1 58.87 8.86 34.84
N SER A 2 57.78 9.26 35.50
CA SER A 2 56.40 8.85 35.21
C SER A 2 55.75 9.71 34.11
N LYS A 3 55.03 9.09 33.17
CA LYS A 3 53.96 9.77 32.41
C LYS A 3 52.61 9.22 32.86
N ARG A 4 51.83 10.07 33.54
CA ARG A 4 50.43 9.87 33.88
C ARG A 4 49.57 10.12 32.63
N GLN A 5 48.66 9.20 32.35
CA GLN A 5 47.43 9.44 31.58
C GLN A 5 46.52 10.41 32.35
N ARG A 6 45.77 11.27 31.64
CA ARG A 6 44.41 11.68 32.04
C ARG A 6 43.53 11.87 30.79
N ALA A 7 42.44 11.12 30.77
CA ALA A 7 41.34 11.18 29.83
C ALA A 7 40.57 12.50 29.98
N VAL A 8 40.12 13.04 28.84
CA VAL A 8 39.25 14.21 28.75
C VAL A 8 37.91 13.74 28.17
N SER A 9 36.90 13.75 29.05
CA SER A 9 35.54 14.27 28.78
C SER A 9 34.63 13.57 27.76
N LEU A 10 34.28 12.30 27.96
CA LEU A 10 33.12 11.67 27.31
C LEU A 10 31.72 12.22 27.74
N PRO A 11 31.46 12.72 28.97
CA PRO A 11 30.09 13.07 29.37
C PRO A 11 29.58 14.42 28.83
N ILE A 12 30.46 15.28 28.30
CA ILE A 12 30.06 16.62 27.82
C ILE A 12 29.46 16.55 26.42
N VAL A 13 29.97 15.67 25.56
CA VAL A 13 29.46 15.50 24.19
C VAL A 13 28.05 14.91 24.19
N GLY A 14 27.77 13.94 25.07
CA GLY A 14 26.44 13.34 25.21
C GLY A 14 25.35 14.35 25.65
N LEU A 15 25.69 15.29 26.53
CA LEU A 15 24.77 16.33 26.98
C LEU A 15 24.44 17.36 25.89
N ILE A 16 25.41 17.68 25.03
CA ILE A 16 25.20 18.62 23.92
C ILE A 16 24.28 18.00 22.86
N VAL A 17 24.50 16.72 22.51
CA VAL A 17 23.64 16.00 21.55
C VAL A 17 22.20 15.90 22.07
N LEU A 18 22.02 15.58 23.35
CA LEU A 18 20.69 15.50 23.94
C LEU A 18 19.96 16.85 23.91
N ALA A 19 20.64 17.95 24.26
CA ALA A 19 20.04 19.28 24.24
C ALA A 19 19.60 19.72 22.83
N VAL A 20 20.38 19.36 21.80
CA VAL A 20 20.02 19.65 20.40
C VAL A 20 18.79 18.85 19.97
N ILE A 21 18.72 17.56 20.31
CA ILE A 21 17.56 16.71 20.00
C ILE A 21 16.30 17.25 20.68
N THR A 22 16.37 17.61 21.96
CA THR A 22 15.20 18.15 22.68
C THR A 22 14.72 19.47 22.08
N ALA A 23 15.64 20.35 21.64
CA ALA A 23 15.28 21.61 20.98
C ALA A 23 14.57 21.38 19.63
N ILE A 24 15.05 20.41 18.82
CA ILE A 24 14.44 20.07 17.54
C ILE A 24 13.02 19.51 17.74
N VAL A 25 12.85 18.56 18.67
CA VAL A 25 11.53 17.98 18.99
C VAL A 25 10.55 19.06 19.48
N SER A 26 11.01 20.00 20.31
CA SER A 26 10.16 21.09 20.81
C SER A 26 9.71 22.04 19.70
N ILE A 27 10.58 22.34 18.73
CA ILE A 27 10.25 23.19 17.59
C ILE A 27 9.24 22.49 16.66
N VAL A 28 9.41 21.19 16.40
CA VAL A 28 8.46 20.41 15.60
C VAL A 28 7.08 20.37 16.28
N ALA A 29 7.03 20.16 17.60
CA ALA A 29 5.78 20.19 18.36
C ALA A 29 5.08 21.56 18.32
N LEU A 30 5.84 22.66 18.37
CA LEU A 30 5.29 24.02 18.25
C LEU A 30 4.81 24.34 16.83
N LEU A 31 5.45 23.80 15.79
CA LEU A 31 5.02 23.96 14.40
C LEU A 31 3.77 23.13 14.06
N GLN A 32 3.55 22.01 14.76
CA GLN A 32 2.34 21.20 14.64
C GLN A 32 1.17 21.71 15.48
N TYR A 33 1.42 22.61 16.44
CA TYR A 33 0.37 23.21 17.26
C TYR A 33 -0.38 24.31 16.50
N ARG A 34 -1.48 23.95 15.83
CA ARG A 34 -2.49 24.91 15.36
C ARG A 34 -3.52 25.14 16.46
N PRO A 35 -3.68 26.36 17.02
CA PRO A 35 -4.81 26.65 17.89
C PRO A 35 -6.10 26.56 17.06
N GLY A 36 -6.98 25.64 17.44
CA GLY A 36 -8.25 25.44 16.75
C GLY A 36 -9.09 26.72 16.76
N THR A 37 -9.38 27.26 15.58
CA THR A 37 -10.44 28.24 15.41
C THR A 37 -11.78 27.56 15.64
N GLN A 38 -12.39 27.87 16.78
CA GLN A 38 -13.73 27.44 17.15
C GLN A 38 -14.75 28.17 16.26
N THR A 39 -15.18 27.55 15.18
CA THR A 39 -16.27 28.07 14.36
C THR A 39 -17.58 27.88 15.13
N ALA A 40 -18.21 29.00 15.50
CA ALA A 40 -19.49 29.03 16.18
C ALA A 40 -20.58 28.38 15.31
N ILE A 41 -21.31 27.43 15.90
CA ILE A 41 -22.53 26.84 15.33
C ILE A 41 -23.66 27.87 15.46
N PRO A 42 -24.33 28.31 14.38
CA PRO A 42 -25.53 29.13 14.50
C PRO A 42 -26.70 28.27 15.02
N PRO A 43 -27.61 28.82 15.85
CA PRO A 43 -28.73 28.06 16.39
C PRO A 43 -29.71 27.64 15.29
N ALA A 44 -30.19 26.40 15.40
CA ALA A 44 -31.26 25.86 14.59
C ALA A 44 -32.55 26.70 14.77
N SER A 45 -33.05 27.24 13.66
CA SER A 45 -34.36 27.88 13.60
C SER A 45 -35.41 26.82 13.28
N SER A 46 -36.23 26.47 14.27
CA SER A 46 -37.39 25.59 14.10
C SER A 46 -38.49 26.35 13.35
N ALA A 47 -38.67 26.05 12.06
CA ALA A 47 -39.84 26.46 11.30
C ALA A 47 -40.68 25.21 10.96
N THR A 48 -41.81 25.08 11.64
CA THR A 48 -42.88 24.14 11.29
C THR A 48 -43.44 24.50 9.91
N GLN A 49 -43.20 23.67 8.89
CA GLN A 49 -43.88 23.76 7.61
C GLN A 49 -44.88 22.61 7.47
N THR A 50 -46.14 22.98 7.28
CA THR A 50 -47.27 22.15 6.91
C THR A 50 -47.00 21.40 5.60
N PRO A 51 -47.37 20.10 5.44
CA PRO A 51 -47.19 19.42 4.16
C PRO A 51 -48.19 19.98 3.15
N GLN A 52 -47.70 20.64 2.11
CA GLN A 52 -48.47 20.92 0.90
C GLN A 52 -48.12 19.84 -0.12
N GLN A 53 -49.08 18.95 -0.36
CA GLN A 53 -48.99 17.82 -1.27
C GLN A 53 -49.09 18.36 -2.72
N THR A 54 -47.95 18.53 -3.38
CA THR A 54 -47.87 18.68 -4.83
C THR A 54 -47.61 17.31 -5.43
N ASP A 55 -48.58 16.81 -6.20
CA ASP A 55 -48.45 15.65 -7.08
C ASP A 55 -47.40 15.96 -8.16
N GLU A 56 -46.13 15.67 -7.88
CA GLU A 56 -45.13 15.51 -8.92
C GLU A 56 -45.05 14.02 -9.28
N THR A 57 -45.47 13.73 -10.51
CA THR A 57 -45.31 12.42 -11.14
C THR A 57 -43.82 12.04 -11.12
N PRO A 58 -43.42 10.91 -10.53
CA PRO A 58 -42.02 10.52 -10.50
C PRO A 58 -41.57 10.23 -11.93
N THR A 59 -40.61 11.03 -12.41
CA THR A 59 -39.80 10.66 -13.57
C THR A 59 -39.10 9.35 -13.24
N PRO A 60 -39.16 8.30 -14.09
CA PRO A 60 -38.45 7.06 -13.84
C PRO A 60 -36.97 7.36 -13.65
N SER A 61 -36.48 7.16 -12.43
CA SER A 61 -35.03 7.15 -12.18
C SER A 61 -34.44 5.99 -12.96
N GLU A 62 -33.45 6.30 -13.78
CA GLU A 62 -32.60 5.32 -14.44
C GLU A 62 -32.11 4.31 -13.39
N PRO A 63 -32.14 2.99 -13.66
CA PRO A 63 -31.68 2.00 -12.69
C PRO A 63 -30.24 2.32 -12.32
N ALA A 64 -29.97 2.59 -11.04
CA ALA A 64 -28.61 2.69 -10.54
C ALA A 64 -27.87 1.42 -10.97
N THR A 65 -26.77 1.58 -11.71
CA THR A 65 -25.88 0.45 -12.00
C THR A 65 -25.45 -0.11 -10.65
N PRO A 66 -25.72 -1.39 -10.35
CA PRO A 66 -25.38 -1.95 -9.05
C PRO A 66 -23.87 -1.84 -8.85
N GLU A 67 -23.48 -1.31 -7.70
CA GLU A 67 -22.10 -1.31 -7.26
C GLU A 67 -21.58 -2.75 -7.27
N PRO A 68 -20.43 -3.03 -7.91
CA PRO A 68 -19.94 -4.39 -8.01
C PRO A 68 -19.62 -4.94 -6.61
N THR A 69 -20.09 -6.15 -6.35
CA THR A 69 -19.70 -6.90 -5.15
C THR A 69 -18.19 -7.22 -5.16
N PRO A 70 -17.56 -7.49 -4.00
CA PRO A 70 -16.13 -7.83 -3.94
C PRO A 70 -15.71 -8.99 -4.86
N ALA A 71 -16.54 -10.04 -4.96
CA ALA A 71 -16.28 -11.16 -5.87
C ALA A 71 -16.26 -10.72 -7.34
N THR A 72 -17.21 -9.89 -7.75
CA THR A 72 -17.27 -9.36 -9.13
C THR A 72 -16.12 -8.40 -9.44
N ALA A 73 -15.61 -7.66 -8.46
CA ALA A 73 -14.46 -6.78 -8.64
C ALA A 73 -13.17 -7.59 -8.87
N LEU A 74 -12.96 -8.67 -8.10
CA LEU A 74 -11.81 -9.56 -8.30
C LEU A 74 -11.87 -10.27 -9.65
N ASP A 75 -13.02 -10.81 -10.05
CA ASP A 75 -13.18 -11.47 -11.37
C ASP A 75 -12.83 -10.53 -12.54
N HIS A 76 -13.26 -9.26 -12.44
CA HIS A 76 -12.94 -8.24 -13.44
C HIS A 76 -11.43 -7.94 -13.48
N PHE A 77 -10.79 -7.79 -12.32
CA PHE A 77 -9.34 -7.58 -12.24
C PHE A 77 -8.57 -8.79 -12.79
N VAL A 78 -8.93 -10.01 -12.39
CA VAL A 78 -8.32 -11.26 -12.86
C VAL A 78 -8.41 -11.36 -14.38
N THR A 79 -9.58 -11.04 -14.96
CA THR A 79 -9.77 -11.05 -16.41
C THR A 79 -8.84 -10.06 -17.10
N ALA A 80 -8.76 -8.82 -16.59
CA ALA A 80 -7.89 -7.80 -17.16
C ALA A 80 -6.40 -8.17 -17.03
N PHE A 81 -5.98 -8.69 -15.88
CA PHE A 81 -4.62 -9.17 -15.65
C PHE A 81 -4.25 -10.31 -16.62
N ALA A 82 -5.12 -11.31 -16.77
CA ALA A 82 -4.86 -12.46 -17.64
C ALA A 82 -4.78 -12.07 -19.13
N GLN A 83 -5.60 -11.11 -19.56
CA GLN A 83 -5.62 -10.61 -20.94
C GLN A 83 -4.54 -9.54 -21.22
N GLY A 84 -4.07 -8.85 -20.18
CA GLY A 84 -3.06 -7.82 -20.26
C GLY A 84 -1.66 -8.36 -20.54
N HIS A 85 -0.74 -7.45 -20.85
CA HIS A 85 0.67 -7.73 -21.08
C HIS A 85 1.58 -7.00 -20.08
N SER A 86 1.01 -6.28 -19.11
CA SER A 86 1.79 -5.52 -18.13
C SER A 86 1.02 -5.29 -16.83
N VAL A 87 1.74 -5.40 -15.72
CA VAL A 87 1.24 -5.09 -14.37
C VAL A 87 2.24 -4.20 -13.65
N LEU A 88 1.74 -3.19 -12.92
CA LEU A 88 2.55 -2.32 -12.07
C LEU A 88 2.18 -2.55 -10.60
N VAL A 89 3.18 -2.86 -9.78
CA VAL A 89 3.04 -2.98 -8.34
C VAL A 89 3.56 -1.72 -7.68
N PHE A 90 2.69 -1.04 -6.93
CA PHE A 90 3.09 -0.01 -5.98
C PHE A 90 3.01 -0.59 -4.58
N GLY A 91 4.11 -0.59 -3.84
CA GLY A 91 4.11 -1.09 -2.47
C GLY A 91 5.21 -0.56 -1.59
N ASP A 92 5.32 -1.16 -0.41
CA ASP A 92 6.31 -0.84 0.60
C ASP A 92 7.51 -1.82 0.60
N GLY A 93 8.22 -1.90 1.73
CA GLY A 93 9.47 -2.64 1.85
C GLY A 93 9.33 -4.15 1.87
N THR A 94 8.13 -4.69 1.70
CA THR A 94 7.87 -6.14 1.72
C THR A 94 8.14 -6.82 0.39
N GLY A 95 8.29 -6.04 -0.69
CA GLY A 95 8.42 -6.57 -2.05
C GLY A 95 9.34 -5.73 -2.93
N ASN A 96 10.32 -5.03 -2.35
CA ASN A 96 11.22 -4.11 -3.05
C ASN A 96 12.58 -4.72 -3.44
N GLU A 97 12.87 -5.96 -3.02
CA GLU A 97 14.13 -6.66 -3.33
C GLU A 97 13.93 -7.77 -4.38
N ASP A 98 15.04 -8.33 -4.90
CA ASP A 98 15.05 -9.31 -6.00
C ASP A 98 14.76 -10.76 -5.55
N ASP A 99 14.66 -11.00 -4.26
CA ASP A 99 14.30 -12.27 -3.63
C ASP A 99 12.97 -12.22 -2.85
N GLU A 100 12.25 -11.10 -2.93
CA GLU A 100 10.96 -10.92 -2.25
C GLU A 100 9.75 -11.27 -3.16
N TRP A 101 8.55 -11.21 -2.59
CA TRP A 101 7.34 -11.81 -3.17
C TRP A 101 7.04 -11.35 -4.60
N VAL A 102 7.33 -10.10 -5.00
CA VAL A 102 7.04 -9.62 -6.36
C VAL A 102 7.96 -10.29 -7.38
N SER A 103 9.24 -10.37 -7.05
CA SER A 103 10.25 -11.06 -7.88
C SER A 103 9.97 -12.56 -7.94
N ILE A 104 9.65 -13.18 -6.80
CA ILE A 104 9.26 -14.59 -6.72
C ILE A 104 7.98 -14.85 -7.52
N TRP A 105 6.95 -13.99 -7.41
CA TRP A 105 5.72 -14.11 -8.16
C TRP A 105 5.96 -14.04 -9.67
N ALA A 106 6.77 -13.07 -10.12
CA ALA A 106 7.14 -12.95 -11.52
C ALA A 106 7.91 -14.19 -12.03
N ARG A 107 8.91 -14.64 -11.27
CA ARG A 107 9.83 -15.72 -11.65
C ARG A 107 9.22 -17.11 -11.56
N ASP A 108 8.51 -17.40 -10.48
CA ASP A 108 8.09 -18.76 -10.11
C ASP A 108 6.61 -19.02 -10.37
N HIS A 109 5.86 -18.01 -10.85
CA HIS A 109 4.45 -18.18 -11.18
C HIS A 109 4.11 -17.64 -12.57
N ILE A 110 4.43 -16.36 -12.86
CA ILE A 110 4.09 -15.77 -14.16
C ILE A 110 4.95 -16.37 -15.29
N ALA A 111 6.26 -16.47 -15.08
CA ALA A 111 7.21 -16.89 -16.12
C ALA A 111 7.03 -18.34 -16.61
N HIS A 112 6.26 -19.17 -15.88
CA HIS A 112 5.90 -20.52 -16.33
C HIS A 112 4.84 -20.52 -17.44
N ALA A 113 4.03 -19.47 -17.55
CA ALA A 113 2.94 -19.36 -18.52
C ALA A 113 3.16 -18.25 -19.56
N ARG A 114 4.00 -17.26 -19.25
CA ARG A 114 4.19 -16.04 -20.04
C ARG A 114 5.66 -15.74 -20.31
N ALA A 115 5.90 -15.01 -21.39
CA ALA A 115 7.22 -14.47 -21.71
C ALA A 115 7.42 -13.24 -20.82
N THR A 116 8.07 -13.45 -19.67
CA THR A 116 8.08 -12.48 -18.57
C THR A 116 9.35 -11.67 -18.52
N GLU A 117 9.18 -10.35 -18.44
CA GLU A 117 10.21 -9.39 -18.03
C GLU A 117 9.86 -8.82 -16.67
N TYR A 118 10.86 -8.66 -15.81
CA TYR A 118 10.72 -7.99 -14.52
C TYR A 118 11.58 -6.72 -14.50
N VAL A 119 11.00 -5.62 -14.03
CA VAL A 119 11.68 -4.32 -13.97
C VAL A 119 11.47 -3.71 -12.60
N LEU A 120 12.56 -3.44 -11.88
CA LEU A 120 12.52 -2.85 -10.54
C LEU A 120 12.78 -1.34 -10.62
N TRP A 121 12.01 -0.56 -9.86
CA TRP A 121 12.18 0.88 -9.70
C TRP A 121 13.32 1.18 -8.73
N ASP A 122 14.29 1.98 -9.16
CA ASP A 122 15.27 2.58 -8.27
C ASP A 122 14.72 3.89 -7.73
N ARG A 123 14.35 3.90 -6.45
CA ARG A 123 13.81 5.09 -5.78
C ARG A 123 14.83 6.22 -5.70
N ASP A 124 16.09 5.90 -5.41
CA ASP A 124 17.09 6.92 -5.10
C ASP A 124 17.55 7.63 -6.38
N ALA A 125 17.59 6.89 -7.49
CA ALA A 125 17.84 7.45 -8.82
C ALA A 125 16.56 7.95 -9.53
N ALA A 126 15.38 7.59 -9.03
CA ALA A 126 14.07 7.86 -9.63
C ALA A 126 13.99 7.40 -11.11
N VAL A 127 14.49 6.19 -11.37
CA VAL A 127 14.49 5.57 -12.71
C VAL A 127 14.16 4.09 -12.63
N TRP A 128 13.65 3.54 -13.73
CA TRP A 128 13.53 2.11 -13.90
C TRP A 128 14.90 1.47 -14.18
N GLY A 129 15.16 0.34 -13.52
CA GLY A 129 16.32 -0.49 -13.79
C GLY A 129 16.27 -1.16 -15.18
N ALA A 130 17.32 -1.90 -15.51
CA ALA A 130 17.33 -2.71 -16.72
C ALA A 130 16.33 -3.87 -16.59
N PRO A 131 15.54 -4.19 -17.63
CA PRO A 131 14.65 -5.35 -17.62
C PRO A 131 15.42 -6.66 -17.42
N LEU A 132 14.94 -7.49 -16.50
CA LEU A 132 15.39 -8.85 -16.28
C LEU A 132 14.46 -9.81 -17.02
N ALA A 133 14.96 -10.46 -18.06
CA ALA A 133 14.22 -11.50 -18.76
C ALA A 133 14.15 -12.78 -17.90
N LEU A 134 12.95 -13.13 -17.46
CA LEU A 134 12.68 -14.33 -16.64
C LEU A 134 12.23 -15.52 -17.50
N SER A 135 11.51 -15.24 -18.60
CA SER A 135 11.10 -16.25 -19.58
C SER A 135 10.89 -15.61 -20.96
N SER A 136 11.07 -16.38 -22.01
CA SER A 136 10.80 -15.97 -23.39
C SER A 136 9.68 -16.79 -24.05
N VAL A 137 8.91 -17.55 -23.27
CA VAL A 137 7.91 -18.50 -23.77
C VAL A 137 6.51 -18.03 -23.43
N GLY A 138 5.61 -17.99 -24.42
CA GLY A 138 4.21 -17.60 -24.23
C GLY A 138 3.91 -16.15 -24.63
N GLN A 139 2.74 -15.65 -24.24
CA GLN A 139 2.36 -14.24 -24.46
C GLN A 139 3.18 -13.32 -23.55
N PRO A 140 3.55 -12.11 -23.97
CA PRO A 140 4.39 -11.21 -23.18
C PRO A 140 3.71 -10.78 -21.89
N MET A 141 4.49 -10.61 -20.82
CA MET A 141 4.06 -10.02 -19.55
C MET A 141 5.22 -9.23 -18.93
N THR A 142 5.07 -7.92 -18.77
CA THR A 142 6.05 -7.10 -18.03
C THR A 142 5.54 -6.83 -16.62
N VAL A 143 6.32 -7.23 -15.62
CA VAL A 143 6.07 -6.92 -14.21
C VAL A 143 6.92 -5.73 -13.83
N TRP A 144 6.28 -4.58 -13.68
CA TRP A 144 6.89 -3.35 -13.17
C TRP A 144 6.73 -3.32 -11.65
N ASN A 145 7.83 -3.32 -10.93
CA ASN A 145 7.83 -3.28 -9.48
C ASN A 145 8.31 -1.93 -8.97
N ALA A 146 7.38 -1.10 -8.51
CA ALA A 146 7.64 0.16 -7.84
C ALA A 146 7.48 0.04 -6.30
N SER A 147 7.64 -1.14 -5.72
CA SER A 147 7.74 -1.26 -4.26
C SER A 147 9.02 -0.60 -3.74
N ILE A 148 8.94 0.10 -2.61
CA ILE A 148 10.10 0.77 -2.01
C ILE A 148 10.15 0.54 -0.50
N ARG A 149 11.36 0.43 0.05
CA ARG A 149 11.54 0.38 1.51
C ARG A 149 11.03 1.64 2.18
N SER A 150 10.15 1.48 3.17
CA SER A 150 9.65 2.55 4.06
C SER A 150 9.10 3.77 3.29
N PRO A 151 8.03 3.61 2.49
CA PRO A 151 7.44 4.72 1.75
C PRO A 151 6.91 5.80 2.69
N GLN A 152 7.04 7.06 2.30
CA GLN A 152 6.38 8.19 2.95
C GLN A 152 5.06 8.44 2.23
N LEU A 153 3.93 8.04 2.82
CA LEU A 153 2.64 8.03 2.12
C LEU A 153 2.16 9.42 1.67
N ASP A 154 2.62 10.49 2.30
CA ASP A 154 2.37 11.87 1.87
C ASP A 154 3.13 12.25 0.59
N TYR A 155 4.26 11.61 0.31
CA TYR A 155 5.03 11.76 -0.93
C TYR A 155 4.59 10.78 -2.04
N GLU A 156 3.81 9.75 -1.71
CA GLU A 156 3.49 8.67 -2.64
C GLU A 156 2.80 9.11 -3.92
N THR A 157 1.94 10.12 -3.85
CA THR A 157 1.29 10.70 -5.02
C THR A 157 2.29 11.19 -6.07
N THR A 158 3.41 11.77 -5.63
CA THR A 158 4.50 12.21 -6.52
C THR A 158 5.24 11.03 -7.11
N ARG A 159 5.49 9.98 -6.31
CA ARG A 159 6.19 8.78 -6.75
C ARG A 159 5.36 7.99 -7.77
N VAL A 160 4.04 7.88 -7.56
CA VAL A 160 3.13 7.28 -8.54
C VAL A 160 3.28 7.95 -9.90
N ALA A 161 3.33 9.29 -9.93
CA ALA A 161 3.51 10.02 -11.18
C ALA A 161 4.89 9.80 -11.83
N GLN A 162 5.95 9.69 -11.03
CA GLN A 162 7.32 9.47 -11.54
C GLN A 162 7.53 8.06 -12.08
N ALA A 163 7.05 7.04 -11.35
CA ALA A 163 7.22 5.65 -11.71
C ALA A 163 6.15 5.17 -12.70
N TRP A 164 5.12 5.97 -13.00
CA TRP A 164 4.01 5.54 -13.84
C TRP A 164 4.45 4.91 -15.15
N GLN A 165 3.84 3.77 -15.50
CA GLN A 165 3.95 3.11 -16.80
C GLN A 165 2.56 2.92 -17.37
N ASN A 166 2.42 2.93 -18.70
CA ASN A 166 1.15 2.61 -19.33
C ASN A 166 0.92 1.10 -19.22
N VAL A 167 0.18 0.67 -18.20
CA VAL A 167 -0.02 -0.73 -17.84
C VAL A 167 -1.48 -1.18 -17.90
N ASP A 168 -1.68 -2.48 -17.98
CA ASP A 168 -3.01 -3.10 -18.07
C ASP A 168 -3.65 -3.37 -16.70
N ALA A 169 -2.85 -3.42 -15.64
CA ALA A 169 -3.32 -3.63 -14.27
C ALA A 169 -2.36 -2.99 -13.24
N VAL A 170 -2.90 -2.58 -12.10
CA VAL A 170 -2.13 -2.04 -10.96
C VAL A 170 -2.44 -2.81 -9.69
N LEU A 171 -1.40 -3.17 -8.93
CA LEU A 171 -1.49 -3.71 -7.58
C LEU A 171 -1.01 -2.65 -6.57
N LEU A 172 -1.80 -2.43 -5.51
CA LEU A 172 -1.41 -1.59 -4.37
C LEU A 172 -1.14 -2.49 -3.17
N SER A 173 0.07 -2.46 -2.61
CA SER A 173 0.49 -3.28 -1.47
C SER A 173 1.09 -2.40 -0.37
N TYR A 174 0.24 -1.89 0.51
CA TYR A 174 0.63 -1.05 1.64
C TYR A 174 -0.09 -1.51 2.90
N GLY A 175 0.61 -1.52 4.03
CA GLY A 175 0.02 -1.96 5.29
C GLY A 175 0.90 -1.79 6.53
N HIS A 176 2.21 -1.58 6.38
CA HIS A 176 3.15 -1.55 7.51
C HIS A 176 3.52 -0.16 8.02
N VAL A 177 3.21 0.91 7.29
CA VAL A 177 3.67 2.27 7.64
C VAL A 177 2.65 3.08 8.45
N GLN A 178 1.36 2.74 8.37
CA GLN A 178 0.29 3.54 9.00
C GLN A 178 -0.64 2.74 9.90
N THR A 179 -1.34 3.48 10.76
CA THR A 179 -2.40 2.98 11.62
C THR A 179 -3.77 2.99 10.91
N ALA A 180 -4.69 2.20 11.45
CA ALA A 180 -6.04 2.02 10.92
C ALA A 180 -6.85 3.32 10.76
N ASP A 181 -6.58 4.35 11.57
CA ASP A 181 -7.31 5.63 11.56
C ASP A 181 -6.90 6.56 10.42
N VAL A 182 -5.72 6.36 9.80
CA VAL A 182 -5.21 7.23 8.73
C VAL A 182 -4.98 6.51 7.41
N ILE A 183 -4.71 5.21 7.43
CA ILE A 183 -4.32 4.44 6.23
C ILE A 183 -5.34 4.55 5.08
N ALA A 184 -6.63 4.60 5.38
CA ALA A 184 -7.66 4.71 4.34
C ALA A 184 -7.58 6.03 3.55
N ALA A 185 -7.24 7.14 4.22
CA ALA A 185 -7.08 8.43 3.56
C ALA A 185 -5.83 8.45 2.67
N ASP A 186 -4.73 7.84 3.13
CA ASP A 186 -3.51 7.72 2.35
C ASP A 186 -3.71 6.82 1.12
N MET A 187 -4.38 5.68 1.30
CA MET A 187 -4.74 4.79 0.20
C MET A 187 -5.64 5.48 -0.83
N GLN A 188 -6.57 6.35 -0.40
CA GLN A 188 -7.36 7.17 -1.31
C GLN A 188 -6.48 8.12 -2.13
N ALA A 189 -5.54 8.82 -1.49
CA ALA A 189 -4.64 9.74 -2.19
C ALA A 189 -3.78 9.02 -3.24
N ILE A 190 -3.30 7.81 -2.92
CA ILE A 190 -2.55 6.95 -3.85
C ILE A 190 -3.43 6.51 -5.02
N LEU A 191 -4.67 6.07 -4.76
CA LEU A 191 -5.63 5.71 -5.80
C LEU A 191 -5.93 6.89 -6.72
N ASP A 192 -6.16 8.08 -6.16
CA ASP A 192 -6.41 9.29 -6.93
C ASP A 192 -5.22 9.63 -7.84
N ALA A 193 -3.99 9.44 -7.36
CA ALA A 193 -2.79 9.62 -8.17
C ALA A 193 -2.70 8.59 -9.32
N VAL A 194 -3.06 7.32 -9.08
CA VAL A 194 -3.16 6.30 -10.14
C VAL A 194 -4.24 6.67 -11.16
N ARG A 195 -5.41 7.12 -10.69
CA ARG A 195 -6.54 7.52 -11.54
C ARG A 195 -6.26 8.76 -12.37
N LEU A 196 -5.40 9.66 -11.87
CA LEU A 196 -4.92 10.79 -12.65
C LEU A 196 -4.08 10.35 -13.85
N GLN A 197 -3.32 9.26 -13.72
CA GLN A 197 -2.52 8.70 -14.82
C GLN A 197 -3.36 7.84 -15.77
N SER A 198 -4.24 7.00 -15.22
CA SER A 198 -5.19 6.19 -15.99
C SER A 198 -6.53 6.06 -15.26
N PRO A 199 -7.56 6.79 -15.71
CA PRO A 199 -8.87 6.80 -15.06
C PRO A 199 -9.54 5.42 -14.99
N THR A 200 -9.20 4.51 -15.91
CA THR A 200 -9.89 3.23 -16.09
C THR A 200 -9.02 2.01 -15.86
N VAL A 201 -7.73 2.15 -15.48
CA VAL A 201 -6.89 0.97 -15.24
C VAL A 201 -7.48 0.11 -14.11
N PRO A 202 -7.62 -1.20 -14.28
CA PRO A 202 -7.98 -2.10 -13.19
C PRO A 202 -6.97 -2.00 -12.04
N VAL A 203 -7.48 -1.86 -10.81
CA VAL A 203 -6.67 -1.77 -9.58
C VAL A 203 -7.14 -2.85 -8.61
N ALA A 204 -6.21 -3.61 -8.04
CA ALA A 204 -6.46 -4.47 -6.90
C ALA A 204 -5.56 -4.08 -5.72
N VAL A 205 -6.07 -4.32 -4.51
CA VAL A 205 -5.42 -3.98 -3.25
C VAL A 205 -4.99 -5.26 -2.56
N ILE A 206 -3.73 -5.35 -2.19
CA ILE A 206 -3.19 -6.47 -1.42
C ILE A 206 -3.31 -6.13 0.06
N LEU A 207 -4.04 -6.96 0.80
CA LEU A 207 -4.06 -6.91 2.26
C LEU A 207 -2.82 -7.63 2.75
N GLN A 208 -1.79 -6.87 3.11
CA GLN A 208 -0.42 -7.37 3.29
C GLN A 208 -0.24 -8.44 4.36
N ASN A 209 0.92 -9.10 4.30
CA ASN A 209 1.36 -10.00 5.35
C ASN A 209 1.37 -9.30 6.73
N PRO A 210 1.30 -10.07 7.82
CA PRO A 210 1.48 -9.53 9.15
C PRO A 210 2.84 -8.84 9.39
N ASP A 211 2.85 -7.82 10.23
CA ASP A 211 4.03 -7.07 10.70
C ASP A 211 4.47 -7.60 12.09
N PRO A 212 5.68 -8.11 12.30
CA PRO A 212 6.12 -8.60 13.61
C PRO A 212 6.26 -7.50 14.67
N THR A 213 6.33 -6.23 14.27
CA THR A 213 6.57 -5.09 15.17
C THR A 213 5.27 -4.48 15.72
N ALA A 214 4.15 -4.64 15.01
CA ALA A 214 2.83 -4.21 15.46
C ALA A 214 2.13 -5.31 16.29
N SER A 215 1.21 -4.93 17.18
CA SER A 215 0.36 -5.94 17.82
C SER A 215 -0.58 -6.59 16.80
N ALA A 216 -1.03 -7.82 17.08
CA ALA A 216 -1.99 -8.51 16.23
C ALA A 216 -3.29 -7.71 16.06
N ASP A 217 -3.78 -7.07 17.14
CA ASP A 217 -4.97 -6.23 17.11
C ASP A 217 -4.77 -4.98 16.23
N GLN A 218 -3.58 -4.36 16.29
CA GLN A 218 -3.26 -3.19 15.46
C GLN A 218 -3.25 -3.55 13.97
N GLN A 219 -2.61 -4.67 13.62
CA GLN A 219 -2.57 -5.13 12.23
C GLN A 219 -3.95 -5.53 11.72
N GLN A 220 -4.70 -6.28 12.52
CA GLN A 220 -6.06 -6.66 12.15
C GLN A 220 -6.93 -5.41 11.93
N ALA A 221 -6.78 -4.38 12.76
CA ALA A 221 -7.47 -3.11 12.56
C ALA A 221 -7.03 -2.40 11.27
N THR A 222 -5.73 -2.34 10.98
CA THR A 222 -5.21 -1.71 9.75
C THR A 222 -5.68 -2.46 8.50
N VAL A 223 -5.58 -3.79 8.48
CA VAL A 223 -6.06 -4.64 7.38
C VAL A 223 -7.56 -4.47 7.17
N ALA A 224 -8.35 -4.47 8.25
CA ALA A 224 -9.79 -4.25 8.16
C ALA A 224 -10.13 -2.85 7.62
N ALA A 225 -9.37 -1.82 7.99
CA ALA A 225 -9.55 -0.46 7.48
C ALA A 225 -9.26 -0.38 5.97
N ILE A 226 -8.17 -1.00 5.50
CA ILE A 226 -7.84 -1.07 4.07
C ILE A 226 -8.91 -1.85 3.30
N ALA A 227 -9.35 -3.00 3.81
CA ALA A 227 -10.38 -3.82 3.18
C ALA A 227 -11.72 -3.05 3.06
N ALA A 228 -12.14 -2.37 4.13
CA ALA A 228 -13.35 -1.55 4.12
C ALA A 228 -13.25 -0.38 3.13
N TRP A 229 -12.09 0.29 3.06
CA TRP A 229 -11.83 1.33 2.08
C TRP A 229 -11.88 0.80 0.65
N ALA A 230 -11.19 -0.31 0.36
CA ALA A 230 -11.17 -0.93 -0.96
C ALA A 230 -12.57 -1.35 -1.42
N GLN A 231 -13.37 -1.90 -0.50
CA GLN A 231 -14.78 -2.21 -0.74
C GLN A 231 -15.59 -0.96 -1.09
N ALA A 232 -15.44 0.13 -0.34
CA ALA A 232 -16.12 1.39 -0.62
C ALA A 232 -15.69 2.06 -1.95
N GLN A 233 -14.51 1.67 -2.46
CA GLN A 233 -14.02 2.08 -3.78
C GLN A 233 -14.32 1.06 -4.88
N SER A 234 -15.09 -0.01 -4.57
CA SER A 234 -15.38 -1.09 -5.52
C SER A 234 -14.13 -1.76 -6.10
N LEU A 235 -13.04 -1.80 -5.34
CA LEU A 235 -11.77 -2.40 -5.75
C LEU A 235 -11.70 -3.88 -5.38
N ALA A 236 -10.98 -4.65 -6.21
CA ALA A 236 -10.62 -6.02 -5.88
C ALA A 236 -9.65 -6.03 -4.69
N THR A 237 -9.76 -7.05 -3.83
CA THR A 237 -8.80 -7.32 -2.75
C THR A 237 -8.19 -8.70 -2.89
N ILE A 238 -6.90 -8.82 -2.57
CA ILE A 238 -6.18 -10.08 -2.43
C ILE A 238 -5.74 -10.18 -0.96
N ASP A 239 -6.32 -11.12 -0.23
CA ASP A 239 -6.13 -11.25 1.22
C ASP A 239 -4.90 -12.11 1.55
N VAL A 240 -3.72 -11.50 1.54
CA VAL A 240 -2.47 -12.16 1.94
C VAL A 240 -2.41 -12.32 3.46
N TYR A 241 -2.93 -11.35 4.21
CA TYR A 241 -2.99 -11.40 5.67
C TYR A 241 -3.66 -12.68 6.19
N ALA A 242 -4.84 -13.03 5.66
CA ALA A 242 -5.56 -14.24 6.06
C ALA A 242 -4.87 -15.54 5.61
N GLY A 243 -4.00 -15.48 4.59
CA GLY A 243 -3.22 -16.62 4.14
C GLY A 243 -1.99 -16.94 5.01
N PHE A 244 -1.53 -15.98 5.83
CA PHE A 244 -0.45 -16.21 6.78
C PHE A 244 -0.94 -16.94 8.05
N PRO A 245 -0.04 -17.68 8.75
CA PRO A 245 -0.37 -18.29 10.03
C PRO A 245 -0.87 -17.26 11.04
N GLN A 246 -1.95 -17.59 11.75
CA GLN A 246 -2.51 -16.72 12.79
C GLN A 246 -1.81 -16.91 14.14
N ASN A 247 -1.12 -18.05 14.33
CA ASN A 247 -0.27 -18.25 15.48
C ASN A 247 0.97 -17.34 15.38
N GLN A 248 1.22 -16.56 16.43
CA GLN A 248 2.33 -15.61 16.45
C GLN A 248 3.69 -16.27 16.20
N ALA A 249 4.01 -17.39 16.84
CA ALA A 249 5.31 -18.03 16.66
C ALA A 249 5.52 -18.56 15.23
N GLU A 250 4.47 -19.10 14.61
CA GLU A 250 4.52 -19.59 13.22
C GLU A 250 4.64 -18.44 12.22
N ARG A 251 3.93 -17.34 12.48
CA ARG A 251 4.02 -16.12 11.67
C ARG A 251 5.39 -15.46 11.79
N ASP A 252 5.89 -15.28 13.00
CA ASP A 252 7.18 -14.64 13.28
C ASP A 252 8.33 -15.45 12.66
N ALA A 253 8.13 -16.75 12.35
CA ALA A 253 9.08 -17.58 11.60
C ALA A 253 9.09 -17.32 10.08
N LEU A 254 8.14 -16.55 9.54
CA LEU A 254 8.01 -16.21 8.12
C LEU A 254 8.33 -14.74 7.82
N VAL A 255 8.63 -13.93 8.82
CA VAL A 255 8.90 -12.50 8.67
C VAL A 255 10.23 -12.12 9.32
N GLU A 256 10.94 -11.21 8.69
CA GLU A 256 12.15 -10.59 9.21
C GLU A 256 11.79 -9.51 10.25
N LEU A 257 12.77 -9.07 11.03
CA LEU A 257 12.56 -8.08 12.11
C LEU A 257 12.04 -6.72 11.61
N ASP A 258 12.29 -6.36 10.36
CA ASP A 258 11.81 -5.13 9.73
C ASP A 258 10.41 -5.27 9.11
N GLY A 259 9.81 -6.45 9.23
CA GLY A 259 8.45 -6.78 8.79
C GLY A 259 8.32 -7.24 7.34
N SER A 260 9.41 -7.25 6.57
CA SER A 260 9.39 -7.93 5.29
C SER A 260 9.29 -9.44 5.49
N PRO A 261 8.62 -10.18 4.59
CA PRO A 261 8.64 -11.63 4.64
C PRO A 261 10.04 -12.16 4.35
N ASN A 262 10.50 -13.15 5.12
CA ASN A 262 11.71 -13.89 4.78
C ASN A 262 11.50 -14.73 3.50
N GLU A 263 12.49 -15.50 3.06
CA GLU A 263 12.37 -16.32 1.84
C GLU A 263 11.10 -17.20 1.82
N GLN A 264 10.78 -17.89 2.93
CA GLN A 264 9.59 -18.75 3.02
C GLN A 264 8.30 -17.93 3.05
N GLY A 265 8.30 -16.80 3.77
CA GLY A 265 7.18 -15.86 3.79
C GLY A 265 6.90 -15.25 2.42
N SER A 266 7.94 -14.88 1.68
CA SER A 266 7.86 -14.31 0.33
C SER A 266 7.34 -15.35 -0.67
N GLN A 267 7.74 -16.62 -0.53
CA GLN A 267 7.16 -17.73 -1.30
C GLN A 267 5.67 -17.95 -0.99
N LEU A 268 5.27 -17.87 0.28
CA LEU A 268 3.87 -17.97 0.67
C LEU A 268 3.05 -16.81 0.10
N PHE A 269 3.55 -15.58 0.24
CA PHE A 269 2.93 -14.37 -0.31
C PHE A 269 2.74 -14.50 -1.82
N ALA A 270 3.83 -14.79 -2.56
CA ALA A 270 3.80 -14.95 -4.01
C ALA A 270 2.78 -16.00 -4.46
N ARG A 271 2.69 -17.13 -3.72
CA ARG A 271 1.70 -18.18 -3.99
C ARG A 271 0.27 -17.70 -3.79
N ILE A 272 -0.03 -17.00 -2.70
CA ILE A 272 -1.38 -16.46 -2.44
C ILE A 272 -1.80 -15.50 -3.57
N VAL A 273 -0.88 -14.63 -4.01
CA VAL A 273 -1.13 -13.72 -5.13
C VAL A 273 -1.33 -14.50 -6.44
N ALA A 274 -0.53 -15.52 -6.71
CA ALA A 274 -0.68 -16.37 -7.90
C ALA A 274 -1.99 -17.15 -7.92
N ASP A 275 -2.42 -17.68 -6.77
CA ASP A 275 -3.69 -18.39 -6.63
C ASP A 275 -4.89 -17.45 -6.86
N ALA A 276 -4.78 -16.20 -6.42
CA ALA A 276 -5.78 -15.16 -6.67
C ALA A 276 -5.78 -14.64 -8.11
N LEU A 277 -4.64 -14.71 -8.81
CA LEU A 277 -4.44 -14.19 -10.17
C LEU A 277 -3.97 -15.29 -11.14
N PRO A 278 -4.81 -16.32 -11.40
CA PRO A 278 -4.40 -17.45 -12.23
C PRO A 278 -4.17 -17.01 -13.68
N LEU A 279 -3.06 -17.46 -14.26
CA LEU A 279 -2.79 -17.40 -15.69
C LEU A 279 -3.15 -18.76 -16.29
N ALA A 280 -4.15 -18.78 -17.17
CA ALA A 280 -4.67 -19.99 -17.82
C ALA A 280 -3.67 -20.64 -18.78
#